data_AF-A0AB73T9G8-F1
#
_entry.id   AF-A0AB73T9G8-F1
#
_cell.length_a   1.000
_cell.length_b   1.000
_cell.length_c   1.000
_cell.angle_alpha   90.00
_cell.angle_beta   90.00
_cell.angle_gamma   90.00
#
_symmetry.space_group_name_H-M   'P 1'
#
loop_
_entity.id
_entity.type
_entity.pdbx_description
1 polymer ?
#
loop_
_entity_poly.entity_id
_entity_poly.type
_entity_poly.pdbx_seq_one_letter_code
_entity_poly.pdbx_strand_id
1 'polypeptide(L)'
;MNIRFLGQIVLQVTGLIYATVKYRDKEIDSADGFVPQTEYSLPFDGEWYTINGGITKNTSHSWDILPQRFAYDFIIVDDEGGSYHGDSKDLHSYYCYGKDILAPADGIVVTVKNSFPDCRIMDGEQTDPDTPDIGGNRIIIKHSANEYSTLCHLMPGSILVKKGQKVKRGDVIAKCGNSGNTTEPHLHFQLQNTAGFYSCIGLPVHFTNIHKRIFNSYYKVDSRPLPEKEDIAEGYIYRGLLVKNFGDN
;
A
#
# COMPACT_ATOMS: atom_id res chain seq x y z
N MET A 1 -18.54 11.85 14.07
CA MET A 1 -17.13 11.95 13.65
C MET A 1 -16.26 12.15 14.88
N ASN A 2 -15.38 11.20 15.17
CA ASN A 2 -14.53 11.17 16.37
C ASN A 2 -13.50 12.33 16.35
N ILE A 3 -13.29 13.02 17.48
CA ILE A 3 -12.32 14.13 17.63
C ILE A 3 -10.91 13.70 17.17
N ARG A 4 -10.53 12.44 17.42
CA ARG A 4 -9.24 11.89 16.98
C ARG A 4 -9.14 11.81 15.45
N PHE A 5 -10.21 11.44 14.77
CA PHE A 5 -10.26 11.35 13.31
C PHE A 5 -10.21 12.75 12.68
N LEU A 6 -10.93 13.73 13.24
CA LEU A 6 -10.83 15.13 12.82
C LEU A 6 -9.39 15.66 12.94
N GLY A 7 -8.67 15.30 14.00
CA GLY A 7 -7.25 15.60 14.14
C GLY A 7 -6.38 15.00 13.03
N GLN A 8 -6.68 13.79 12.55
CA GLN A 8 -5.97 13.18 11.42
C GLN A 8 -6.26 13.90 10.11
N ILE A 9 -7.51 14.31 9.86
CA ILE A 9 -7.86 15.14 8.69
C ILE A 9 -7.05 16.43 8.71
N VAL A 10 -6.96 17.10 9.86
CA VAL A 10 -6.13 18.30 10.03
C VAL A 10 -4.66 17.99 9.75
N LEU A 11 -4.12 16.88 10.26
CA LEU A 11 -2.72 16.47 10.00
C LEU A 11 -2.48 16.17 8.52
N GLN A 12 -3.43 15.54 7.82
CA GLN A 12 -3.33 15.23 6.40
C GLN A 12 -3.38 16.51 5.56
N VAL A 13 -4.32 17.42 5.84
CA VAL A 13 -4.46 18.70 5.15
C VAL A 13 -3.22 19.59 5.40
N THR A 14 -2.80 19.72 6.65
CA THR A 14 -1.60 20.51 6.99
C THR A 14 -0.33 19.90 6.41
N GLY A 15 -0.21 18.57 6.45
CA GLY A 15 0.89 17.83 5.81
C GLY A 15 0.93 18.01 4.29
N LEU A 16 -0.23 17.99 3.63
CA LEU A 16 -0.37 18.26 2.20
C LEU A 16 0.05 19.69 1.86
N ILE A 17 -0.43 20.69 2.60
CA ILE A 17 -0.03 22.10 2.41
C ILE A 17 1.48 22.24 2.57
N TYR A 18 2.06 21.65 3.63
CA TYR A 18 3.50 21.69 3.86
C TYR A 18 4.28 21.06 2.71
N ALA A 19 3.89 19.86 2.26
CA ALA A 19 4.56 19.16 1.17
C ALA A 19 4.46 19.95 -0.14
N THR A 20 3.27 20.47 -0.47
CA THR A 20 3.07 21.32 -1.65
C THR A 20 3.99 22.53 -1.61
N VAL A 21 4.06 23.27 -0.49
CA VAL A 21 4.92 24.44 -0.38
C VAL A 21 6.41 24.07 -0.46
N LYS A 22 6.82 23.01 0.24
CA LYS A 22 8.23 22.59 0.31
C LYS A 22 8.77 22.06 -1.02
N TYR A 23 7.93 21.42 -1.82
CA TYR A 23 8.34 20.74 -3.05
C TYR A 23 7.78 21.39 -4.32
N ARG A 24 7.17 22.58 -4.24
CA ARG A 24 6.55 23.29 -5.39
C ARG A 24 7.46 23.50 -6.60
N ASP A 25 8.76 23.62 -6.36
CA ASP A 25 9.78 23.90 -7.39
C ASP A 25 10.48 22.62 -7.88
N LYS A 26 9.97 21.43 -7.51
CA LYS A 26 10.50 20.13 -7.93
C LYS A 26 9.49 19.39 -8.78
N GLU A 27 9.97 18.69 -9.80
CA GLU A 27 9.19 17.69 -10.51
C GLU A 27 9.01 16.46 -9.58
N ILE A 28 7.78 16.24 -9.14
CA ILE A 28 7.42 15.22 -8.12
C ILE A 28 6.24 14.34 -8.55
N ASP A 29 5.76 14.54 -9.76
CA ASP A 29 4.59 13.94 -10.38
C ASP A 29 4.94 13.09 -11.60
N SER A 30 6.24 12.95 -11.90
CA SER A 30 6.74 12.05 -12.94
C SER A 30 7.57 10.91 -12.33
N ALA A 31 7.45 9.73 -12.94
CA ALA A 31 8.40 8.64 -12.72
C ALA A 31 9.66 8.79 -13.59
N ASP A 32 9.61 9.65 -14.61
CA ASP A 32 10.73 9.89 -15.50
C ASP A 32 11.89 10.53 -14.74
N GLY A 33 13.10 9.99 -14.93
CA GLY A 33 14.31 10.48 -14.28
C GLY A 33 14.43 10.13 -12.79
N PHE A 34 13.42 9.49 -12.18
CA PHE A 34 13.58 8.91 -10.84
C PHE A 34 14.47 7.67 -10.93
N VAL A 35 15.62 7.72 -10.26
CA VAL A 35 16.54 6.58 -10.15
C VAL A 35 16.46 6.05 -8.72
N PRO A 36 15.84 4.87 -8.49
CA PRO A 36 15.79 4.30 -7.15
C PRO A 36 17.20 3.96 -6.67
N GLN A 37 17.48 4.26 -5.40
CA GLN A 37 18.72 3.91 -4.72
C GLN A 37 18.69 2.47 -4.17
N THR A 38 17.50 1.87 -4.12
CA THR A 38 17.25 0.55 -3.56
C THR A 38 16.41 -0.27 -4.52
N GLU A 39 16.71 -1.56 -4.65
CA GLU A 39 15.85 -2.51 -5.33
C GLU A 39 14.78 -3.05 -4.37
N TYR A 40 13.52 -3.07 -4.81
CA TYR A 40 12.39 -3.53 -4.01
C TYR A 40 11.82 -4.84 -4.55
N SER A 41 11.44 -5.75 -3.65
CA SER A 41 10.56 -6.89 -3.94
C SER A 41 9.12 -6.57 -3.56
N LEU A 42 8.17 -7.39 -4.01
CA LEU A 42 6.81 -7.32 -3.47
C LEU A 42 6.83 -7.68 -1.98
N PRO A 43 6.06 -6.97 -1.13
CA PRO A 43 6.07 -7.14 0.32
C PRO A 43 5.21 -8.33 0.80
N PHE A 44 5.11 -9.39 -0.01
CA PHE A 44 4.30 -10.58 0.26
C PHE A 44 4.79 -11.75 -0.59
N ASP A 45 4.44 -12.97 -0.16
CA ASP A 45 4.59 -14.19 -0.97
C ASP A 45 3.29 -14.51 -1.71
N GLY A 46 3.43 -15.13 -2.88
CA GLY A 46 2.32 -15.62 -3.69
C GLY A 46 1.77 -14.58 -4.65
N GLU A 47 0.72 -14.94 -5.38
CA GLU A 47 0.09 -14.08 -6.39
C GLU A 47 -1.01 -13.21 -5.76
N TRP A 48 -0.87 -11.89 -5.90
CA TRP A 48 -1.81 -10.90 -5.39
C TRP A 48 -2.30 -10.01 -6.54
N TYR A 49 -3.54 -9.56 -6.42
CA TYR A 49 -4.18 -8.64 -7.35
C TYR A 49 -3.95 -7.18 -6.93
N THR A 50 -3.57 -6.36 -7.89
CA THR A 50 -3.39 -4.92 -7.73
C THR A 50 -4.74 -4.23 -7.97
N ILE A 51 -5.49 -3.95 -6.90
CA ILE A 51 -6.79 -3.28 -7.01
C ILE A 51 -6.62 -1.78 -7.26
N ASN A 52 -5.60 -1.18 -6.67
CA ASN A 52 -5.25 0.22 -6.90
C ASN A 52 -3.74 0.37 -7.06
N GLY A 53 -3.32 1.26 -7.96
CA GLY A 53 -1.91 1.62 -8.10
C GLY A 53 -1.48 1.88 -9.53
N GLY A 54 -0.33 2.55 -9.63
CA GLY A 54 0.32 2.90 -10.88
C GLY A 54 1.05 4.23 -10.80
N ILE A 55 1.79 4.54 -11.87
CA ILE A 55 2.69 5.69 -11.95
C ILE A 55 2.13 6.87 -12.74
N THR A 56 0.88 6.78 -13.19
CA THR A 56 0.21 7.82 -13.96
C THR A 56 -1.06 8.29 -13.26
N LYS A 57 -1.54 9.48 -13.60
CA LYS A 57 -2.80 10.03 -13.07
C LYS A 57 -4.01 9.12 -13.33
N ASN A 58 -3.99 8.35 -14.42
CA ASN A 58 -5.08 7.45 -14.81
C ASN A 58 -5.07 6.14 -14.02
N THR A 59 -3.93 5.74 -13.48
CA THR A 59 -3.73 4.45 -12.80
C THR A 59 -3.68 4.60 -11.29
N SER A 60 -3.17 5.72 -10.79
CA SER A 60 -3.20 6.07 -9.37
C SER A 60 -4.62 6.29 -8.85
N HIS A 61 -4.87 5.85 -7.62
CA HIS A 61 -6.13 6.06 -6.91
C HIS A 61 -6.13 7.34 -6.05
N SER A 62 -4.97 7.98 -5.90
CA SER A 62 -4.74 9.05 -4.92
C SER A 62 -3.78 10.13 -5.46
N TRP A 63 -3.86 10.43 -6.77
CA TRP A 63 -2.88 11.30 -7.47
C TRP A 63 -2.66 12.68 -6.82
N ASP A 64 -3.72 13.27 -6.29
CA ASP A 64 -3.70 14.60 -5.66
C ASP A 64 -3.32 14.56 -4.16
N ILE A 65 -3.22 13.37 -3.58
CA ILE A 65 -2.71 13.15 -2.21
C ILE A 65 -1.22 12.84 -2.33
N LEU A 66 -0.36 13.85 -2.19
CA LEU A 66 1.08 13.73 -2.46
C LEU A 66 1.75 12.50 -1.82
N PRO A 67 1.50 12.13 -0.54
CA PRO A 67 2.05 10.90 0.04
C PRO A 67 1.66 9.60 -0.67
N GLN A 68 0.46 9.56 -1.25
CA GLN A 68 -0.17 8.34 -1.78
C GLN A 68 -0.20 8.29 -3.31
N ARG A 69 0.37 9.29 -4.00
CA ARG A 69 0.36 9.40 -5.46
C ARG A 69 0.78 8.12 -6.18
N PHE A 70 1.77 7.41 -5.64
CA PHE A 70 2.32 6.17 -6.17
C PHE A 70 2.07 4.97 -5.24
N ALA A 71 1.06 5.06 -4.37
CA ALA A 71 0.69 3.98 -3.48
C ALA A 71 -0.05 2.86 -4.22
N TYR A 72 0.07 1.66 -3.68
CA TYR A 72 -0.57 0.45 -4.17
C TYR A 72 -1.42 -0.17 -3.07
N ASP A 73 -2.57 -0.69 -3.47
CA ASP A 73 -3.37 -1.58 -2.66
C ASP A 73 -3.37 -2.96 -3.30
N PHE A 74 -3.01 -3.96 -2.51
CA PHE A 74 -2.96 -5.35 -2.93
C PHE A 74 -3.96 -6.19 -2.14
N ILE A 75 -4.71 -7.02 -2.86
CA ILE A 75 -5.63 -8.02 -2.32
C ILE A 75 -5.35 -9.40 -2.95
N ILE A 76 -5.98 -10.44 -2.44
CA ILE A 76 -6.02 -11.74 -3.11
C ILE A 76 -7.44 -11.95 -3.62
N VAL A 77 -7.58 -12.38 -4.88
CA VAL A 77 -8.87 -12.65 -5.51
C VAL A 77 -8.91 -14.08 -6.05
N ASP A 78 -10.11 -14.65 -6.13
CA ASP A 78 -10.35 -15.87 -6.89
C ASP A 78 -10.42 -15.61 -8.42
N ASP A 79 -10.60 -16.66 -9.21
CA ASP A 79 -10.65 -16.57 -10.69
C ASP A 79 -11.85 -15.75 -11.21
N GLU A 80 -12.88 -15.56 -10.38
CA GLU A 80 -14.07 -14.76 -10.69
C GLU A 80 -13.91 -13.30 -10.24
N GLY A 81 -12.89 -13.00 -9.44
CA GLY A 81 -12.56 -11.67 -8.95
C GLY A 81 -13.09 -11.37 -7.53
N GLY A 82 -13.64 -12.37 -6.84
CA GLY A 82 -14.05 -12.24 -5.45
C GLY A 82 -12.85 -12.17 -4.50
N SER A 83 -12.86 -11.25 -3.54
CA SER A 83 -11.78 -11.06 -2.54
C SER A 83 -11.95 -11.92 -1.27
N TYR A 84 -13.09 -12.60 -1.12
CA TYR A 84 -13.45 -13.39 0.05
C TYR A 84 -14.34 -14.59 -0.30
N HIS A 85 -14.53 -15.48 0.68
CA HIS A 85 -15.44 -16.63 0.58
C HIS A 85 -16.44 -16.65 1.74
N GLY A 86 -17.74 -16.82 1.46
CA GLY A 86 -18.75 -16.87 2.51
C GLY A 86 -19.18 -15.48 2.99
N ASP A 87 -19.05 -15.19 4.28
CA ASP A 87 -19.56 -13.96 4.90
C ASP A 87 -18.60 -12.78 4.74
N SER A 88 -19.01 -11.76 3.98
CA SER A 88 -18.25 -10.53 3.77
C SER A 88 -18.07 -9.69 5.04
N LYS A 89 -18.83 -9.95 6.11
CA LYS A 89 -18.66 -9.27 7.40
C LYS A 89 -17.64 -9.93 8.31
N ASP A 90 -17.23 -11.15 8.00
CA ASP A 90 -16.17 -11.84 8.71
C ASP A 90 -14.81 -11.54 8.06
N LEU A 91 -13.88 -10.93 8.79
CA LEU A 91 -12.53 -10.65 8.26
C LEU A 91 -11.79 -11.92 7.83
N HIS A 92 -12.08 -13.06 8.48
CA HIS A 92 -11.44 -14.34 8.16
C HIS A 92 -11.92 -14.95 6.83
N SER A 93 -12.98 -14.42 6.22
CA SER A 93 -13.41 -14.82 4.89
C SER A 93 -12.51 -14.30 3.77
N TYR A 94 -11.77 -13.21 4.02
CA TYR A 94 -10.95 -12.56 3.01
C TYR A 94 -9.65 -13.31 2.78
N TYR A 95 -9.34 -13.59 1.52
CA TYR A 95 -8.21 -14.45 1.16
C TYR A 95 -6.84 -13.88 1.58
N CYS A 96 -6.72 -12.54 1.64
CA CYS A 96 -5.50 -11.85 2.04
C CYS A 96 -5.36 -11.69 3.56
N TYR A 97 -6.44 -11.78 4.34
CA TYR A 97 -6.40 -11.51 5.77
C TYR A 97 -5.54 -12.56 6.51
N GLY A 98 -4.60 -12.09 7.34
CA GLY A 98 -3.67 -12.95 8.09
C GLY A 98 -2.48 -13.48 7.27
N LYS A 99 -2.37 -13.18 5.98
CA LYS A 99 -1.20 -13.50 5.14
C LYS A 99 0.03 -12.73 5.61
N ASP A 100 1.19 -13.35 5.46
CA ASP A 100 2.45 -12.74 5.88
C ASP A 100 2.81 -11.54 5.01
N ILE A 101 3.30 -10.49 5.67
CA ILE A 101 3.82 -9.27 5.06
C ILE A 101 5.32 -9.22 5.28
N LEU A 102 6.05 -8.97 4.20
CA LEU A 102 7.49 -9.05 4.14
C LEU A 102 8.13 -7.67 4.08
N ALA A 103 9.35 -7.55 4.58
CA ALA A 103 10.18 -6.39 4.31
C ALA A 103 10.54 -6.34 2.81
N PRO A 104 10.20 -5.25 2.08
CA PRO A 104 10.37 -5.17 0.63
C PRO A 104 11.84 -4.98 0.21
N ALA A 105 12.69 -4.54 1.15
CA ALA A 105 14.11 -4.33 0.96
C ALA A 105 14.81 -4.29 2.34
N ASP A 106 16.13 -4.42 2.33
CA ASP A 106 16.95 -4.23 3.53
C ASP A 106 16.76 -2.83 4.11
N GLY A 107 16.75 -2.70 5.44
CA GLY A 107 16.58 -1.39 6.04
C GLY A 107 16.51 -1.38 7.56
N ILE A 108 16.13 -0.22 8.10
CA ILE A 108 15.94 0.01 9.53
C ILE A 108 14.49 0.44 9.77
N VAL A 109 13.79 -0.26 10.66
CA VAL A 109 12.43 0.12 11.07
C VAL A 109 12.49 1.44 11.83
N VAL A 110 11.84 2.48 11.32
CA VAL A 110 11.84 3.83 11.93
C VAL A 110 10.53 4.18 12.62
N THR A 111 9.43 3.53 12.23
CA THR A 111 8.10 3.71 12.82
C THR A 111 7.41 2.36 12.95
N VAL A 112 6.77 2.14 14.10
CA VAL A 112 5.80 1.06 14.32
C VAL A 112 4.58 1.66 15.00
N LYS A 113 3.40 1.43 14.43
CA LYS A 113 2.12 1.62 15.11
C LYS A 113 1.40 0.28 15.16
N ASN A 114 1.02 -0.18 16.36
CA ASN A 114 0.42 -1.50 16.58
C ASN A 114 -0.70 -1.46 17.65
N SER A 115 -1.47 -0.38 17.67
CA SER A 115 -2.44 -0.09 18.74
C SER A 115 -3.87 0.06 18.23
N PHE A 116 -4.12 -0.23 16.95
CA PHE A 116 -5.43 -0.06 16.33
C PHE A 116 -6.07 -1.43 16.11
N PRO A 117 -7.33 -1.62 16.51
CA PRO A 117 -8.07 -2.82 16.14
C PRO A 117 -8.37 -2.80 14.64
N ASP A 118 -8.80 -3.94 14.10
CA ASP A 118 -9.43 -3.98 12.79
C ASP A 118 -10.74 -3.20 12.80
N CYS A 119 -11.04 -2.55 11.68
CA CYS A 119 -12.27 -1.80 11.49
C CYS A 119 -13.38 -2.71 10.98
N ARG A 120 -14.64 -2.30 11.20
CA ARG A 120 -15.80 -3.06 10.71
C ARG A 120 -15.91 -2.95 9.19
N ILE A 121 -16.30 -4.05 8.55
CA ILE A 121 -16.68 -4.02 7.13
C ILE A 121 -18.08 -3.43 7.01
N MET A 122 -18.19 -2.24 6.40
CA MET A 122 -19.48 -1.57 6.19
C MET A 122 -20.10 -2.00 4.85
N ASP A 123 -21.40 -1.77 4.68
CA ASP A 123 -22.07 -2.04 3.41
C ASP A 123 -21.80 -0.93 2.40
N GLY A 124 -21.82 -1.28 1.10
CA GLY A 124 -21.74 -0.31 0.00
C GLY A 124 -20.41 0.42 -0.10
N GLU A 125 -19.29 -0.29 0.12
CA GLU A 125 -17.92 0.25 0.00
C GLU A 125 -17.63 1.45 0.91
N GLN A 126 -18.34 1.54 2.02
CA GLN A 126 -18.12 2.60 3.01
C GLN A 126 -16.99 2.22 3.98
N THR A 127 -16.29 3.21 4.49
CA THR A 127 -15.32 3.00 5.58
C THR A 127 -16.00 3.11 6.93
N ASP A 128 -15.42 2.48 7.95
CA ASP A 128 -15.94 2.56 9.32
C ASP A 128 -15.85 4.01 9.83
N PRO A 129 -16.98 4.67 10.18
CA PRO A 129 -16.99 6.06 10.63
C PRO A 129 -16.30 6.29 11.98
N ASP A 130 -16.04 5.20 12.73
CA ASP A 130 -15.36 5.22 14.01
C ASP A 130 -13.85 4.92 13.90
N THR A 131 -13.33 4.81 12.67
CA THR A 131 -11.92 4.56 12.38
C THR A 131 -11.01 5.54 13.16
N PRO A 132 -10.08 5.04 13.99
CA PRO A 132 -9.26 5.89 14.86
C PRO A 132 -8.02 6.50 14.18
N ASP A 133 -7.51 5.92 13.09
CA ASP A 133 -6.32 6.37 12.35
C ASP A 133 -6.43 5.94 10.89
N ILE A 134 -6.07 6.81 9.94
CA ILE A 134 -6.22 6.54 8.51
C ILE A 134 -5.37 5.35 8.07
N GLY A 135 -4.12 5.26 8.50
CA GLY A 135 -3.20 4.18 8.08
C GLY A 135 -3.23 2.93 8.97
N GLY A 136 -4.03 2.95 10.05
CA GLY A 136 -4.11 1.85 10.99
C GLY A 136 -2.75 1.45 11.58
N ASN A 137 -2.60 0.15 11.87
CA ASN A 137 -1.31 -0.41 12.22
C ASN A 137 -0.39 -0.39 11.01
N ARG A 138 0.85 0.06 11.22
CA ARG A 138 1.79 0.27 10.13
C ARG A 138 3.24 0.18 10.55
N ILE A 139 4.07 -0.13 9.58
CA ILE A 139 5.53 -0.13 9.69
C ILE A 139 6.08 0.85 8.65
N ILE A 140 7.04 1.67 9.06
CA ILE A 140 7.86 2.46 8.13
C ILE A 140 9.31 2.01 8.26
N ILE A 141 9.92 1.64 7.14
CA ILE A 141 11.30 1.17 7.05
C ILE A 141 12.09 2.21 6.26
N LYS A 142 13.26 2.60 6.76
CA LYS A 142 14.22 3.43 6.04
C LYS A 142 15.21 2.53 5.29
N HIS A 143 15.32 2.72 3.97
CA HIS A 143 16.23 1.98 3.12
C HIS A 143 17.46 2.81 2.75
N SER A 144 17.25 4.09 2.41
CA SER A 144 18.31 5.01 2.02
C SER A 144 18.09 6.41 2.61
N ALA A 145 18.81 7.43 2.12
CA ALA A 145 18.67 8.80 2.62
C ALA A 145 17.23 9.33 2.45
N ASN A 146 16.63 9.07 1.29
CA ASN A 146 15.33 9.60 0.87
C ASN A 146 14.36 8.50 0.43
N GLU A 147 14.53 7.26 0.87
CA GLU A 147 13.60 6.18 0.53
C GLU A 147 13.16 5.43 1.77
N TYR A 148 11.84 5.43 1.94
CA TYR A 148 11.16 4.80 3.06
C TYR A 148 9.95 4.04 2.54
N SER A 149 9.84 2.75 2.85
CA SER A 149 8.60 1.99 2.57
C SER A 149 7.64 2.14 3.73
N THR A 150 6.37 2.36 3.45
CA THR A 150 5.28 2.34 4.43
C THR A 150 4.32 1.21 4.07
N LEU A 151 4.07 0.33 5.04
CA LEU A 151 3.11 -0.77 4.96
C LEU A 151 2.02 -0.52 6.00
N CYS A 152 0.77 -0.38 5.55
CA CYS A 152 -0.39 0.01 6.37
C CYS A 152 -1.41 -1.13 6.49
N HIS A 153 -2.46 -0.86 7.26
CA HIS A 153 -3.60 -1.76 7.46
C HIS A 153 -3.25 -3.13 8.04
N LEU A 154 -2.14 -3.20 8.78
CA LEU A 154 -1.61 -4.46 9.32
C LEU A 154 -2.52 -5.03 10.41
N MET A 155 -2.52 -6.36 10.55
CA MET A 155 -3.35 -7.08 11.51
C MET A 155 -2.94 -6.73 12.96
N PRO A 156 -3.90 -6.43 13.86
CA PRO A 156 -3.63 -6.11 15.25
C PRO A 156 -2.82 -7.22 15.94
N GLY A 157 -1.74 -6.84 16.63
CA GLY A 157 -0.90 -7.78 17.36
C GLY A 157 0.02 -8.66 16.49
N SER A 158 0.03 -8.46 15.16
CA SER A 158 0.85 -9.28 14.25
C SER A 158 2.26 -8.74 13.99
N ILE A 159 2.55 -7.48 14.31
CA ILE A 159 3.85 -6.85 14.00
C ILE A 159 4.97 -7.52 14.80
N LEU A 160 5.94 -8.11 14.10
CA LEU A 160 7.07 -8.89 14.64
C LEU A 160 8.35 -8.06 14.84
N VAL A 161 8.34 -6.80 14.44
CA VAL A 161 9.51 -5.92 14.46
C VAL A 161 9.32 -4.72 15.37
N LYS A 162 10.44 -4.14 15.82
CA LYS A 162 10.45 -2.93 16.66
C LYS A 162 11.24 -1.79 16.02
N LYS A 163 10.93 -0.55 16.41
CA LYS A 163 11.71 0.63 16.00
C LYS A 163 13.20 0.44 16.33
N GLY A 164 14.06 0.76 15.37
CA GLY A 164 15.51 0.59 15.43
C GLY A 164 16.01 -0.79 14.97
N GLN A 165 15.12 -1.75 14.74
CA GLN A 165 15.50 -3.08 14.25
C GLN A 165 15.93 -3.00 12.78
N LYS A 166 17.03 -3.68 12.46
CA LYS A 166 17.43 -3.96 11.08
C LYS A 166 16.61 -5.14 10.56
N VAL A 167 16.12 -5.01 9.34
CA VAL A 167 15.41 -6.06 8.61
C VAL A 167 16.11 -6.30 7.28
N LYS A 168 16.00 -7.52 6.78
CA LYS A 168 16.43 -7.91 5.44
C LYS A 168 15.23 -8.06 4.53
N ARG A 169 15.42 -7.86 3.24
CA ARG A 169 14.43 -8.18 2.21
C ARG A 169 13.92 -9.61 2.40
N GLY A 170 12.59 -9.77 2.45
CA GLY A 170 11.93 -11.05 2.65
C GLY A 170 11.73 -11.47 4.12
N ASP A 171 12.23 -10.71 5.10
CA ASP A 171 11.90 -10.96 6.51
C ASP A 171 10.38 -10.78 6.71
N VAL A 172 9.71 -11.74 7.37
CA VAL A 172 8.33 -11.57 7.81
C VAL A 172 8.28 -10.51 8.92
N ILE A 173 7.53 -9.43 8.69
CA ILE A 173 7.46 -8.29 9.61
C ILE A 173 6.09 -8.08 10.25
N ALA A 174 5.03 -8.58 9.63
CA ALA A 174 3.65 -8.47 10.11
C ALA A 174 2.72 -9.44 9.35
N LYS A 175 1.41 -9.34 9.61
CA LYS A 175 0.36 -9.94 8.79
C LYS A 175 -0.57 -8.89 8.20
N CYS A 176 -1.14 -9.19 7.05
CA CYS A 176 -2.17 -8.38 6.39
C CYS A 176 -3.42 -8.36 7.26
N GLY A 177 -4.04 -7.19 7.42
CA GLY A 177 -5.19 -6.99 8.29
C GLY A 177 -6.24 -6.08 7.68
N ASN A 178 -7.02 -5.43 8.55
CA ASN A 178 -8.07 -4.49 8.18
C ASN A 178 -8.13 -3.30 9.16
N SER A 179 -6.98 -2.92 9.73
CA SER A 179 -6.92 -1.78 10.66
C SER A 179 -6.86 -0.45 9.91
N GLY A 180 -7.47 0.59 10.45
CA GLY A 180 -7.48 1.91 9.84
C GLY A 180 -8.59 2.11 8.79
N ASN A 181 -8.43 3.11 7.93
CA ASN A 181 -9.53 3.56 7.04
C ASN A 181 -9.60 2.68 5.80
N THR A 182 -10.17 1.49 5.95
CA THR A 182 -10.32 0.49 4.89
C THR A 182 -11.80 0.22 4.59
N THR A 183 -12.06 -0.30 3.39
CA THR A 183 -13.37 -0.86 2.99
C THR A 183 -13.39 -2.38 3.08
N GLU A 184 -12.23 -3.01 2.82
CA GLU A 184 -11.98 -4.45 2.96
C GLU A 184 -10.51 -4.72 3.33
N PRO A 185 -10.17 -5.93 3.82
CA PRO A 185 -8.79 -6.34 4.07
C PRO A 185 -7.92 -6.20 2.81
N HIS A 186 -6.81 -5.48 2.94
CA HIS A 186 -5.83 -5.29 1.88
C HIS A 186 -4.49 -4.82 2.47
N LEU A 187 -3.44 -4.92 1.68
CA LEU A 187 -2.17 -4.30 1.99
C LEU A 187 -2.02 -2.99 1.22
N HIS A 188 -1.99 -1.86 1.95
CA HIS A 188 -1.53 -0.58 1.39
C HIS A 188 -0.01 -0.48 1.51
N PHE A 189 0.64 -0.27 0.37
CA PHE A 189 2.08 -0.09 0.24
C PHE A 189 2.40 1.24 -0.45
N GLN A 190 3.33 2.02 0.10
CA GLN A 190 3.87 3.18 -0.61
C GLN A 190 5.36 3.35 -0.34
N LEU A 191 6.09 3.81 -1.36
CA LEU A 191 7.43 4.37 -1.18
C LEU A 191 7.30 5.88 -0.96
N GLN A 192 8.06 6.43 -0.03
CA GLN A 192 8.01 7.85 0.32
C GLN A 192 9.37 8.41 0.68
N ASN A 193 9.51 9.73 0.60
CA ASN A 193 10.82 10.37 0.70
C ASN A 193 11.33 10.68 2.12
N THR A 194 10.47 10.55 3.15
CA THR A 194 10.82 10.80 4.55
C THR A 194 10.08 9.82 5.46
N ALA A 195 10.42 9.78 6.75
CA ALA A 195 9.68 8.97 7.73
C ALA A 195 8.29 9.54 8.12
N GLY A 196 7.94 10.75 7.65
CA GLY A 196 6.66 11.39 7.97
C GLY A 196 5.53 10.84 7.11
N PHE A 197 4.45 10.35 7.72
CA PHE A 197 3.33 9.73 6.98
C PHE A 197 2.46 10.74 6.21
N TYR A 198 2.20 11.93 6.77
CA TYR A 198 1.31 12.93 6.17
C TYR A 198 2.05 14.04 5.39
N SER A 199 3.33 14.25 5.69
CA SER A 199 4.11 15.40 5.20
C SER A 199 5.20 14.99 4.21
N CYS A 200 5.15 13.77 3.69
CA CYS A 200 6.05 13.26 2.66
C CYS A 200 5.47 13.48 1.26
N ILE A 201 6.28 13.19 0.25
CA ILE A 201 5.80 12.88 -1.10
C ILE A 201 5.97 11.38 -1.33
N GLY A 202 5.04 10.79 -2.05
CA GLY A 202 5.18 9.45 -2.60
C GLY A 202 6.27 9.43 -3.65
N LEU A 203 6.96 8.31 -3.77
CA LEU A 203 7.96 8.05 -4.79
C LEU A 203 7.50 6.89 -5.68
N PRO A 204 7.78 6.91 -6.98
CA PRO A 204 7.61 5.74 -7.83
C PRO A 204 8.41 4.57 -7.24
N VAL A 205 7.84 3.38 -7.27
CA VAL A 205 8.54 2.14 -6.89
C VAL A 205 8.71 1.29 -8.13
N HIS A 206 9.93 0.79 -8.30
CA HIS A 206 10.27 -0.18 -9.31
C HIS A 206 10.55 -1.52 -8.61
N PHE A 207 9.66 -2.49 -8.80
CA PHE A 207 9.83 -3.83 -8.25
C PHE A 207 10.74 -4.66 -9.16
N THR A 208 11.65 -5.40 -8.57
CA THR A 208 12.62 -6.22 -9.30
C THR A 208 12.25 -7.70 -9.21
N ASN A 209 12.52 -8.45 -10.29
CA ASN A 209 12.35 -9.90 -10.31
C ASN A 209 10.92 -10.37 -9.96
N ILE A 210 9.92 -9.78 -10.64
CA ILE A 210 8.50 -10.11 -10.46
C ILE A 210 7.90 -10.72 -11.72
N HIS A 211 6.88 -11.55 -11.55
CA HIS A 211 5.93 -11.89 -12.60
C HIS A 211 4.72 -10.98 -12.52
N LYS A 212 4.25 -10.49 -13.67
CA LYS A 212 3.00 -9.74 -13.80
C LYS A 212 2.19 -10.26 -14.97
N ARG A 213 0.87 -10.35 -14.80
CA ARG A 213 -0.09 -10.68 -15.86
C ARG A 213 -1.39 -9.94 -15.64
N ILE A 214 -2.09 -9.63 -16.73
CA ILE A 214 -3.45 -9.09 -16.64
C ILE A 214 -4.37 -10.13 -16.02
N PHE A 215 -5.24 -9.71 -15.11
CA PHE A 215 -6.26 -10.58 -14.55
C PHE A 215 -7.30 -10.92 -15.60
N ASN A 216 -7.51 -12.21 -15.89
CA ASN A 216 -8.40 -12.67 -16.96
C ASN A 216 -9.85 -12.16 -16.78
N SER A 217 -10.31 -12.07 -15.53
CA SER A 217 -11.64 -11.60 -15.17
C SER A 217 -11.67 -10.12 -14.79
N TYR A 218 -10.70 -9.30 -15.23
CA TYR A 218 -10.57 -7.89 -14.86
C TYR A 218 -11.89 -7.10 -14.92
N TYR A 219 -12.64 -7.21 -16.02
CA TYR A 219 -13.89 -6.48 -16.21
C TYR A 219 -15.06 -6.94 -15.33
N LYS A 220 -14.90 -8.03 -14.56
CA LYS A 220 -15.83 -8.41 -13.49
C LYS A 220 -15.56 -7.64 -12.19
N VAL A 221 -14.32 -7.15 -12.02
CA VAL A 221 -13.85 -6.46 -10.80
C VAL A 221 -13.82 -4.94 -11.00
N ASP A 222 -13.41 -4.48 -12.18
CA ASP A 222 -13.27 -3.06 -12.48
C ASP A 222 -13.83 -2.72 -13.87
N SER A 223 -14.67 -1.70 -13.93
CA SER A 223 -15.28 -1.22 -15.17
C SER A 223 -14.41 -0.22 -15.95
N ARG A 224 -13.36 0.32 -15.34
CA ARG A 224 -12.43 1.26 -15.98
C ARG A 224 -11.60 0.53 -17.03
N PRO A 225 -11.27 1.17 -18.16
CA PRO A 225 -10.40 0.55 -19.16
C PRO A 225 -9.02 0.22 -18.57
N LEU A 226 -8.43 -0.86 -19.07
CA LEU A 226 -7.03 -1.17 -18.79
C LEU A 226 -6.11 -0.09 -19.42
N PRO A 227 -4.94 0.17 -18.82
CA PRO A 227 -4.02 1.19 -19.34
C PRO A 227 -3.34 0.72 -20.64
N GLU A 228 -3.23 1.59 -21.64
CA GLU A 228 -2.82 1.22 -23.01
C GLU A 228 -1.29 1.11 -23.22
N LYS A 229 -0.47 1.78 -22.40
CA LYS A 229 0.99 1.89 -22.61
C LYS A 229 1.83 1.45 -21.42
N GLU A 230 1.22 1.32 -20.25
CA GLU A 230 1.88 1.03 -18.98
C GLU A 230 2.36 -0.44 -18.84
N ASP A 231 2.02 -1.31 -19.81
CA ASP A 231 2.46 -2.72 -19.84
C ASP A 231 3.96 -2.94 -20.01
N ILE A 232 4.68 -1.96 -20.58
CA ILE A 232 5.99 -2.21 -21.19
C ILE A 232 7.17 -1.84 -20.28
N ALA A 233 6.98 -0.96 -19.28
CA ALA A 233 8.06 -0.63 -18.36
C ALA A 233 8.26 -1.79 -17.37
N GLU A 234 9.45 -2.40 -17.42
CA GLU A 234 9.85 -3.47 -16.51
C GLU A 234 9.69 -2.99 -15.06
N GLY A 235 9.25 -3.88 -14.17
CA GLY A 235 9.14 -3.60 -12.73
C GLY A 235 8.04 -2.66 -12.24
N TYR A 236 7.40 -1.85 -13.10
CA TYR A 236 6.22 -1.07 -12.72
C TYR A 236 4.94 -1.91 -12.79
N ILE A 237 4.04 -1.63 -11.86
CA ILE A 237 2.74 -2.30 -11.70
C ILE A 237 1.65 -1.24 -11.89
N TYR A 238 0.50 -1.67 -12.38
CA TYR A 238 -0.70 -0.85 -12.45
C TYR A 238 -1.91 -1.72 -12.08
N ARG A 239 -3.04 -1.04 -11.82
CA ARG A 239 -4.32 -1.67 -11.50
C ARG A 239 -4.75 -2.74 -12.52
N GLY A 240 -5.21 -3.90 -12.04
CA GLY A 240 -5.70 -4.97 -12.89
C GLY A 240 -4.69 -6.09 -13.15
N LEU A 241 -3.47 -5.92 -12.64
CA LEU A 241 -2.43 -6.94 -12.69
C LEU A 241 -2.50 -7.89 -11.50
N LEU A 242 -2.33 -9.17 -11.78
CA LEU A 242 -1.85 -10.17 -10.83
C LEU A 242 -0.33 -10.15 -10.83
N VAL A 243 0.26 -10.09 -9.63
CA VAL A 243 1.70 -9.93 -9.43
C VAL A 243 2.23 -10.88 -8.35
N LYS A 244 3.44 -11.40 -8.55
CA LYS A 244 4.17 -12.22 -7.56
C LYS A 244 5.68 -12.09 -7.69
N ASN A 245 6.42 -12.40 -6.63
CA ASN A 245 7.88 -12.47 -6.74
C ASN A 245 8.27 -13.70 -7.57
N PHE A 246 9.40 -13.61 -8.28
CA PHE A 246 9.97 -14.77 -8.96
C PHE A 246 10.50 -15.77 -7.93
N GLY A 247 10.13 -17.05 -8.10
CA GLY A 247 10.49 -18.11 -7.15
C GLY A 247 9.39 -18.40 -6.11
N ASP A 248 8.33 -17.61 -6.08
CA ASP A 248 7.13 -17.94 -5.31
C ASP A 248 6.43 -19.15 -5.92
N ASN A 249 6.15 -20.16 -5.08
CA ASN A 249 5.39 -21.35 -5.46
C ASN A 249 3.93 -21.00 -5.79
#